data_AF-A0A1Q3K7I3-F1
#
_entry.id   AF-A0A1Q3K7I3-F1
#
_cell.length_a   1.000
_cell.length_b   1.000
_cell.length_c   1.000
_cell.angle_alpha   90.00
_cell.angle_beta   90.00
_cell.angle_gamma   90.00
#
_symmetry.space_group_name_H-M   'P 1'
#
loop_
_entity.id
_entity.type
_entity.pdbx_description
1 polymer ?
#
loop_
_entity_poly.entity_id
_entity_poly.type
_entity_poly.pdbx_seq_one_letter_code
_entity_poly.pdbx_strand_id
1 'polypeptide(L)'
;MQPHITVPANERLTRSRAMTLGCLLVACGLLVFSAATDSARAQPAATTSATKTAAVAPQAVPGFWDPRRRPDRPDLSRLTVIRFLTETDYPPFNFTGPDGNPAGFNVDLARALCEEIKVTCTIQMRRFETLVDALASNRGDAIIASLAVTPELRKRVDFTDPYYRAPARFVSRRDAVMSEVRPEYLEGKKVGVIAGSAHEAYLKAFFTDAELHAYP
;
A
#
# COMPACT_ATOMS: atom_id res chain seq x y z
N MET A 1 -23.04 -23.45 -5.27
CA MET A 1 -24.21 -22.75 -5.86
C MET A 1 -23.87 -21.27 -5.89
N GLN A 2 -23.57 -20.71 -7.08
CA GLN A 2 -23.20 -19.30 -7.27
C GLN A 2 -24.13 -18.68 -8.32
N PRO A 3 -24.59 -17.43 -8.16
CA PRO A 3 -25.28 -16.71 -9.21
C PRO A 3 -24.27 -16.07 -10.17
N HIS A 4 -24.43 -16.33 -11.47
CA HIS A 4 -23.69 -15.60 -12.51
C HIS A 4 -24.28 -14.19 -12.67
N ILE A 5 -23.43 -13.18 -12.88
CA ILE A 5 -23.86 -11.84 -13.29
C ILE A 5 -23.29 -11.54 -14.66
N THR A 6 -24.15 -11.48 -15.66
CA THR A 6 -23.84 -11.09 -17.04
C THR A 6 -24.05 -9.59 -17.23
N VAL A 7 -23.06 -8.89 -17.79
CA VAL A 7 -23.18 -7.48 -18.18
C VAL A 7 -23.24 -7.39 -19.71
N PRO A 8 -24.27 -6.78 -20.32
CA PRO A 8 -24.35 -6.61 -21.76
C PRO A 8 -23.47 -5.46 -22.25
N ALA A 9 -23.03 -5.52 -23.51
CA ALA A 9 -22.26 -4.46 -24.17
C ALA A 9 -23.11 -3.71 -25.20
N ASN A 10 -23.04 -2.37 -25.20
CA ASN A 10 -23.49 -1.46 -26.27
C ASN A 10 -23.00 -0.03 -25.92
N GLU A 11 -22.73 0.91 -26.84
CA GLU A 11 -22.37 0.85 -28.27
C GLU A 11 -21.62 2.15 -28.64
N ARG A 12 -21.12 2.31 -29.87
CA ARG A 12 -20.43 3.54 -30.32
C ARG A 12 -21.18 4.26 -31.45
N LEU A 13 -21.68 5.47 -31.18
CA LEU A 13 -21.99 6.51 -32.19
C LEU A 13 -21.47 7.87 -31.66
N THR A 14 -20.67 8.72 -32.32
CA THR A 14 -20.43 9.16 -33.73
C THR A 14 -21.19 10.41 -34.19
N ARG A 15 -20.56 11.58 -33.97
CA ARG A 15 -20.47 12.79 -34.85
C ARG A 15 -21.74 13.48 -35.43
N SER A 16 -21.88 14.77 -35.11
CA SER A 16 -22.28 15.89 -36.00
C SER A 16 -21.67 17.19 -35.41
N ARG A 17 -21.04 18.17 -36.11
CA ARG A 17 -21.52 19.14 -37.13
C ARG A 17 -22.69 20.03 -36.65
N ALA A 18 -22.75 21.35 -36.86
CA ALA A 18 -21.80 22.39 -37.33
C ALA A 18 -22.42 23.81 -37.11
N MET A 19 -21.86 24.88 -37.73
CA MET A 19 -22.48 26.21 -38.02
C MET A 19 -22.59 27.26 -36.85
N THR A 20 -21.92 28.44 -36.91
CA THR A 20 -22.25 29.79 -37.49
C THR A 20 -23.26 30.64 -36.68
N LEU A 21 -23.27 32.00 -36.64
CA LEU A 21 -22.39 33.12 -37.09
C LEU A 21 -23.00 34.47 -36.58
N GLY A 22 -22.20 35.54 -36.37
CA GLY A 22 -22.68 36.94 -36.16
C GLY A 22 -22.32 37.54 -34.78
N CYS A 23 -21.75 38.75 -34.67
CA CYS A 23 -22.36 40.11 -34.74
C CYS A 23 -22.98 40.57 -33.39
N LEU A 24 -22.88 41.82 -32.90
CA LEU A 24 -22.41 43.12 -33.43
C LEU A 24 -22.05 44.11 -32.27
N LEU A 25 -21.26 45.18 -32.55
CA LEU A 25 -21.12 46.56 -31.98
C LEU A 25 -21.81 46.97 -30.61
N VAL A 26 -21.42 48.00 -29.81
CA VAL A 26 -20.47 49.14 -29.91
C VAL A 26 -20.02 49.70 -28.51
N ALA A 27 -19.07 50.65 -28.47
CA ALA A 27 -18.42 51.27 -27.29
C ALA A 27 -19.17 52.44 -26.59
N CYS A 28 -18.67 52.92 -25.42
CA CYS A 28 -18.41 54.36 -25.12
C CYS A 28 -17.67 54.62 -23.75
N GLY A 29 -16.94 55.76 -23.63
CA GLY A 29 -16.41 56.37 -22.37
C GLY A 29 -15.08 55.80 -21.82
N LEU A 30 -13.99 56.51 -21.45
CA LEU A 30 -13.68 57.89 -20.99
C LEU A 30 -14.19 58.19 -19.55
N LEU A 31 -13.40 58.59 -18.54
CA LEU A 31 -11.95 58.88 -18.36
C LEU A 31 -11.45 58.27 -17.00
N VAL A 32 -10.49 58.70 -16.14
CA VAL A 32 -9.70 59.93 -15.85
C VAL A 32 -8.34 59.54 -15.17
N PHE A 33 -7.40 60.50 -15.04
CA PHE A 33 -6.07 60.42 -14.39
C PHE A 33 -6.10 60.37 -12.84
N SER A 34 -5.08 59.76 -12.21
CA SER A 34 -3.96 60.49 -11.55
C SER A 34 -2.80 59.55 -11.16
N ALA A 35 -1.65 60.10 -10.77
CA ALA A 35 -0.39 59.36 -10.57
C ALA A 35 0.26 59.61 -9.19
N ALA A 36 1.01 58.60 -8.72
CA ALA A 36 2.04 58.74 -7.68
C ALA A 36 3.16 57.74 -7.97
N THR A 37 4.41 58.12 -7.72
CA THR A 37 5.62 57.34 -8.02
C THR A 37 6.31 56.83 -6.77
N ASP A 38 6.82 55.60 -6.80
CA ASP A 38 8.07 55.27 -6.12
C ASP A 38 8.85 54.18 -6.88
N SER A 39 10.16 54.09 -6.68
CA SER A 39 11.09 53.25 -7.45
C SER A 39 11.88 52.29 -6.58
N ALA A 40 11.49 51.01 -6.56
CA ALA A 40 12.28 49.92 -6.00
C ALA A 40 12.62 48.89 -7.10
N ARG A 41 13.91 48.59 -7.27
CA ARG A 41 14.44 47.76 -8.36
C ARG A 41 14.77 46.34 -7.88
N ALA A 42 13.95 45.36 -8.25
CA ALA A 42 14.21 43.94 -8.02
C ALA A 42 14.24 43.18 -9.36
N GLN A 43 15.04 42.11 -9.44
CA GLN A 43 15.28 41.34 -10.67
C GLN A 43 14.14 40.33 -10.95
N PRO A 44 13.90 39.95 -12.22
CA PRO A 44 12.96 38.88 -12.55
C PRO A 44 13.39 37.55 -11.92
N ALA A 45 12.42 36.78 -11.44
CA ALA A 45 12.66 35.56 -10.68
C ALA A 45 13.38 34.47 -11.51
N ALA A 46 14.23 33.69 -10.84
CA ALA A 46 14.83 32.50 -11.42
C ALA A 46 13.75 31.47 -11.75
N THR A 47 13.73 30.99 -13.00
CA THR A 47 12.72 30.05 -13.48
C THR A 47 12.94 28.65 -12.90
N THR A 48 12.33 28.36 -11.75
CA THR A 48 12.34 27.02 -11.15
C THR A 48 11.55 26.06 -12.05
N SER A 49 12.26 25.32 -12.91
CA SER A 49 11.67 24.27 -13.76
C SER A 49 10.99 23.21 -12.90
N ALA A 50 9.68 23.28 -12.77
CA ALA A 50 8.88 22.36 -11.97
C ALA A 50 8.95 20.94 -12.57
N THR A 51 9.70 20.04 -11.93
CA THR A 51 9.72 18.61 -12.27
C THR A 51 8.31 18.06 -12.22
N LYS A 52 7.78 17.68 -13.38
CA LYS A 52 6.40 17.21 -13.53
C LYS A 52 6.24 15.83 -12.90
N THR A 53 5.87 15.79 -11.62
CA THR A 53 5.53 14.56 -10.90
C THR A 53 4.52 13.75 -11.71
N ALA A 54 4.91 12.56 -12.14
CA ALA A 54 4.02 11.68 -12.89
C ALA A 54 2.89 11.20 -11.96
N ALA A 55 1.65 11.59 -12.29
CA ALA A 55 0.49 11.17 -11.53
C ALA A 55 0.33 9.65 -11.63
N VAL A 56 0.51 8.94 -10.51
CA VAL A 56 0.24 7.51 -10.41
C VAL A 56 -1.27 7.31 -10.61
N ALA A 57 -1.65 6.49 -11.60
CA ALA A 57 -3.05 6.18 -11.84
C ALA A 57 -3.70 5.56 -10.59
N PRO A 58 -4.94 5.92 -10.24
CA PRO A 58 -5.57 5.47 -9.00
C PRO A 58 -5.76 3.96 -9.02
N GLN A 59 -4.94 3.25 -8.24
CA GLN A 59 -5.08 1.81 -8.06
C GLN A 59 -6.32 1.53 -7.21
N ALA A 60 -7.28 0.80 -7.77
CA ALA A 60 -8.45 0.35 -7.03
C ALA A 60 -8.05 -0.67 -5.96
N VAL A 61 -7.83 -0.21 -4.73
CA VAL A 61 -7.57 -1.07 -3.56
C VAL A 61 -8.85 -1.87 -3.27
N PRO A 62 -8.85 -3.22 -3.34
CA PRO A 62 -10.05 -3.99 -3.08
C PRO A 62 -10.47 -3.89 -1.62
N GLY A 63 -11.77 -3.67 -1.38
CA GLY A 63 -12.34 -3.69 -0.04
C GLY A 63 -12.39 -5.11 0.52
N PHE A 64 -11.36 -5.51 1.28
CA PHE A 64 -11.31 -6.82 1.95
C PHE A 64 -12.06 -6.88 3.29
N TRP A 65 -12.69 -5.79 3.70
CA TRP A 65 -13.42 -5.64 4.97
C TRP A 65 -14.94 -5.70 4.73
N ASP A 66 -15.68 -6.44 5.56
CA ASP A 66 -17.15 -6.36 5.57
C ASP A 66 -17.60 -5.04 6.22
N PRO A 67 -18.24 -4.10 5.49
CA PRO A 67 -18.70 -2.83 6.04
C PRO A 67 -19.82 -2.98 7.09
N ARG A 68 -20.42 -4.17 7.24
CA ARG A 68 -21.41 -4.49 8.27
C ARG A 68 -20.76 -4.99 9.57
N ARG A 69 -19.49 -5.39 9.56
CA ARG A 69 -18.82 -5.93 10.75
C ARG A 69 -18.61 -4.81 11.78
N ARG A 70 -19.32 -4.91 12.89
CA ARG A 70 -19.14 -4.09 14.09
C ARG A 70 -18.58 -4.97 15.21
N PRO A 71 -17.25 -5.03 15.40
CA PRO A 71 -16.70 -5.70 16.57
C PRO A 71 -17.03 -4.84 17.81
N ASP A 72 -17.48 -5.48 18.89
CA ASP A 72 -17.65 -4.81 20.17
C ASP A 72 -16.29 -4.32 20.70
N ARG A 73 -16.27 -3.18 21.38
CA ARG A 73 -15.03 -2.73 22.05
C ARG A 73 -14.72 -3.66 23.23
N PRO A 74 -13.49 -4.18 23.36
CA PRO A 74 -13.12 -5.09 24.44
C PRO A 74 -13.12 -4.38 25.80
N ASP A 75 -13.23 -5.16 26.88
CA ASP A 75 -12.94 -4.69 28.23
C ASP A 75 -11.44 -4.39 28.39
N LEU A 76 -11.12 -3.10 28.46
CA LEU A 76 -9.76 -2.60 28.65
C LEU A 76 -9.40 -2.35 30.13
N SER A 77 -10.31 -2.56 31.08
CA SER A 77 -10.12 -2.20 32.50
C SER A 77 -8.89 -2.83 33.18
N ARG A 78 -8.39 -3.92 32.61
CA ARG A 78 -7.23 -4.70 33.11
C ARG A 78 -5.95 -4.47 32.28
N LEU A 79 -5.98 -3.61 31.26
CA LEU A 79 -4.85 -3.33 30.36
C LEU A 79 -4.26 -1.95 30.63
N THR A 80 -3.15 -1.92 31.37
CA THR A 80 -2.38 -0.68 31.66
C THR A 80 -1.29 -0.41 30.63
N VAL A 81 -0.70 -1.47 30.05
CA VAL A 81 0.33 -1.39 29.01
C VAL A 81 0.24 -2.57 28.04
N ILE A 82 0.59 -2.36 26.78
CA ILE A 82 0.82 -3.44 25.80
C ILE A 82 2.28 -3.39 25.31
N ARG A 83 2.98 -4.52 25.40
CA ARG A 83 4.37 -4.72 24.97
C ARG A 83 4.39 -5.38 23.58
N PHE A 84 4.40 -4.58 22.53
CA PHE A 84 4.53 -5.09 21.17
C PHE A 84 5.95 -5.56 20.87
N LEU A 85 6.07 -6.70 20.19
CA LEU A 85 7.31 -7.22 19.64
C LEU A 85 7.32 -7.00 18.11
N THR A 86 8.42 -6.47 17.58
CA THR A 86 8.61 -6.26 16.14
C THR A 86 10.02 -6.66 15.70
N GLU A 87 10.27 -6.68 14.39
CA GLU A 87 11.54 -7.12 13.79
C GLU A 87 12.47 -5.93 13.48
N THR A 88 13.79 -6.16 13.54
CA THR A 88 14.86 -5.20 13.28
C THR A 88 15.06 -4.77 11.82
N ASP A 89 14.94 -5.67 10.83
CA ASP A 89 15.31 -5.37 9.42
C ASP A 89 14.30 -5.92 8.40
N TYR A 90 13.17 -5.20 8.23
CA TYR A 90 12.20 -5.46 7.16
C TYR A 90 11.52 -4.17 6.66
N PRO A 91 12.27 -3.22 6.05
CA PRO A 91 11.69 -2.00 5.50
C PRO A 91 10.75 -2.29 4.31
N PRO A 92 9.64 -1.53 4.13
CA PRO A 92 9.20 -0.38 4.93
C PRO A 92 8.31 -0.75 6.14
N PHE A 93 8.20 -2.05 6.48
CA PHE A 93 7.24 -2.53 7.48
C PHE A 93 7.73 -2.33 8.92
N ASN A 94 8.97 -2.72 9.21
CA ASN A 94 9.63 -2.42 10.50
C ASN A 94 11.15 -2.38 10.31
N PHE A 95 11.79 -1.32 10.78
CA PHE A 95 13.23 -1.12 10.64
C PHE A 95 13.76 -0.16 11.70
N THR A 96 15.07 -0.16 11.92
CA THR A 96 15.74 0.82 12.79
C THR A 96 15.84 2.16 12.07
N GLY A 97 15.24 3.21 12.64
CA GLY A 97 15.32 4.57 12.11
C GLY A 97 16.73 5.18 12.22
N PRO A 98 17.01 6.30 11.52
CA PRO A 98 18.30 6.99 11.59
C PRO A 98 18.66 7.51 12.99
N ASP A 99 17.68 7.62 13.87
CA ASP A 99 17.76 7.99 15.28
C ASP A 99 17.92 6.79 16.24
N GLY A 100 17.94 5.56 15.71
CA GLY A 100 17.99 4.32 16.47
C GLY A 100 16.64 3.81 16.97
N ASN A 101 15.52 4.51 16.71
CA ASN A 101 14.20 4.12 17.19
C ASN A 101 13.47 3.15 16.22
N PRO A 102 12.46 2.41 16.69
CA PRO A 102 11.60 1.62 15.80
C PRO A 102 10.83 2.53 14.82
N ALA A 103 10.86 2.20 13.53
CA ALA A 103 10.16 2.91 12.45
C ALA A 103 9.50 1.94 11.45
N GLY A 104 8.51 2.42 10.69
CA GLY A 104 7.84 1.66 9.63
C GLY A 104 6.38 1.29 9.95
N PHE A 105 5.67 0.82 8.92
CA PHE A 105 4.21 0.60 8.93
C PHE A 105 3.68 -0.21 10.13
N ASN A 106 4.35 -1.30 10.53
CA ASN A 106 3.95 -2.12 11.68
C ASN A 106 4.10 -1.35 13.00
N VAL A 107 5.11 -0.47 13.11
CA VAL A 107 5.38 0.36 14.29
C VAL A 107 4.35 1.49 14.39
N ASP A 108 4.04 2.14 13.27
CA ASP A 108 3.05 3.22 13.21
C ASP A 108 1.63 2.70 13.41
N LEU A 109 1.32 1.49 12.91
CA LEU A 109 0.07 0.79 13.23
C LEU A 109 -0.02 0.44 14.72
N ALA A 110 1.06 -0.02 15.35
CA ALA A 110 1.08 -0.26 16.79
C ALA A 110 0.76 1.03 17.56
N ARG A 111 1.42 2.15 17.22
CA ARG A 111 1.17 3.48 17.82
C ARG A 111 -0.31 3.89 17.67
N ALA A 112 -0.86 3.80 16.47
CA ALA A 112 -2.24 4.19 16.17
C ALA A 112 -3.29 3.32 16.87
N LEU A 113 -3.05 2.00 16.98
CA LEU A 113 -3.92 1.09 17.74
C LEU A 113 -4.00 1.51 19.21
N CYS A 114 -2.85 1.85 19.81
CA CYS A 114 -2.74 2.27 21.21
C CYS A 114 -3.40 3.62 21.49
N GLU A 115 -3.36 4.55 20.54
CA GLU A 115 -4.06 5.83 20.60
C GLU A 115 -5.60 5.64 20.56
N GLU A 116 -6.11 4.84 19.63
CA GLU A 116 -7.54 4.53 19.49
C GLU A 116 -8.13 3.84 20.73
N ILE A 117 -7.42 2.87 21.31
CA ILE A 117 -7.86 2.17 22.53
C ILE A 117 -7.48 2.90 23.82
N LYS A 118 -6.66 3.95 23.75
CA LYS A 118 -6.17 4.76 24.89
C LYS A 118 -5.40 3.98 25.95
N VAL A 119 -4.55 3.04 25.52
CA VAL A 119 -3.67 2.24 26.39
C VAL A 119 -2.21 2.57 26.07
N THR A 120 -1.36 2.68 27.10
CA THR A 120 0.09 2.93 26.91
C THR A 120 0.75 1.74 26.22
N CYS A 121 1.72 1.98 25.34
CA CYS A 121 2.39 0.91 24.61
C CYS A 121 3.90 1.06 24.58
N THR A 122 4.59 -0.07 24.54
CA THR A 122 6.03 -0.17 24.29
C THR A 122 6.25 -1.06 23.07
N ILE A 123 7.27 -0.76 22.27
CA ILE A 123 7.60 -1.52 21.06
C ILE A 123 9.05 -1.98 21.17
N GLN A 124 9.27 -3.29 21.21
CA GLN A 124 10.58 -3.90 21.34
C GLN A 124 10.98 -4.60 20.04
N MET A 125 12.11 -4.18 19.47
CA MET A 125 12.70 -4.83 18.31
C MET A 125 13.49 -6.06 18.74
N ARG A 126 13.33 -7.17 18.02
CA ARG A 126 14.02 -8.46 18.23
C ARG A 126 14.38 -9.04 16.85
N ARG A 127 14.95 -10.25 16.83
CA ARG A 127 15.10 -11.08 15.62
C ARG A 127 13.84 -11.92 15.37
N PHE A 128 13.48 -12.12 14.11
CA PHE A 128 12.17 -12.60 13.68
C PHE A 128 11.88 -14.01 14.20
N GLU A 129 12.86 -14.90 14.05
CA GLU A 129 12.87 -16.27 14.59
C GLU A 129 12.54 -16.33 16.09
N THR A 130 12.92 -15.28 16.85
CA THR A 130 12.77 -15.23 18.31
C THR A 130 11.43 -14.67 18.78
N LEU A 131 10.62 -14.07 17.89
CA LEU A 131 9.40 -13.34 18.28
C LEU A 131 8.36 -14.26 18.94
N VAL A 132 8.10 -15.42 18.34
CA VAL A 132 7.10 -16.39 18.82
C VAL A 132 7.51 -16.99 20.16
N ASP A 133 8.80 -17.29 20.33
CA ASP A 133 9.34 -17.83 21.59
C ASP A 133 9.40 -16.77 22.68
N ALA A 134 9.65 -15.50 22.33
CA ALA A 134 9.58 -14.37 23.25
C ALA A 134 8.14 -14.10 23.73
N LEU A 135 7.14 -14.20 22.85
CA LEU A 135 5.71 -14.11 23.21
C LEU A 135 5.31 -15.27 24.13
N ALA A 136 5.63 -16.51 23.76
CA ALA A 136 5.38 -17.69 24.60
C ALA A 136 6.11 -17.64 25.96
N SER A 137 7.25 -16.94 26.04
CA SER A 137 7.98 -16.66 27.28
C SER A 137 7.46 -15.44 28.07
N ASN A 138 6.30 -14.87 27.71
CA ASN A 138 5.73 -13.66 28.33
C ASN A 138 6.69 -12.43 28.32
N ARG A 139 7.56 -12.30 27.30
CA ARG A 139 8.46 -11.15 27.11
C ARG A 139 7.83 -9.99 26.32
N GLY A 140 6.63 -10.21 25.79
CA GLY A 140 5.76 -9.24 25.15
C GLY A 140 4.31 -9.75 25.18
N ASP A 141 3.37 -8.93 24.74
CA ASP A 141 1.92 -9.21 24.77
C ASP A 141 1.34 -9.47 23.36
N ALA A 142 1.98 -8.92 22.32
CA ALA A 142 1.57 -9.08 20.93
C ALA A 142 2.78 -9.00 19.99
N ILE A 143 2.70 -9.65 18.82
CA ILE A 143 3.70 -9.52 17.73
C ILE A 143 3.08 -8.69 16.60
N ILE A 144 3.78 -7.65 16.16
CA ILE A 144 3.41 -6.83 15.01
C ILE A 144 4.64 -6.67 14.09
N ALA A 145 4.85 -7.72 13.30
CA ALA A 145 6.09 -7.97 12.57
C ALA A 145 5.86 -8.65 11.22
N SER A 146 4.75 -8.33 10.53
CA SER A 146 4.40 -8.94 9.23
C SER A 146 4.27 -10.48 9.25
N LEU A 147 4.00 -11.06 10.43
CA LEU A 147 3.99 -12.49 10.68
C LEU A 147 2.89 -13.23 9.87
N ALA A 148 3.30 -14.15 9.01
CA ALA A 148 2.39 -14.95 8.19
C ALA A 148 1.56 -15.93 9.04
N VAL A 149 0.27 -16.04 8.76
CA VAL A 149 -0.66 -16.92 9.50
C VAL A 149 -0.61 -18.35 8.95
N THR A 150 0.17 -19.23 9.58
CA THR A 150 0.29 -20.65 9.19
C THR A 150 -0.49 -21.59 10.12
N PRO A 151 -0.86 -22.81 9.67
CA PRO A 151 -1.44 -23.83 10.55
C PRO A 151 -0.52 -24.22 11.72
N GLU A 152 0.79 -24.07 11.56
CA GLU A 152 1.83 -24.42 12.54
C GLU A 152 1.90 -23.36 13.64
N LEU A 153 1.88 -22.08 13.27
CA LEU A 153 1.88 -20.98 14.23
C LEU A 153 0.54 -20.87 14.98
N ARG A 154 -0.59 -21.17 14.33
CA ARG A 154 -1.91 -21.25 14.99
C ARG A 154 -2.02 -22.32 16.08
N LYS A 155 -1.08 -23.27 16.15
CA LYS A 155 -0.99 -24.25 17.27
C LYS A 155 -0.19 -23.68 18.46
N ARG A 156 0.42 -22.50 18.32
CA ARG A 156 1.34 -21.88 19.30
C ARG A 156 0.87 -20.51 19.80
N VAL A 157 0.22 -19.72 18.95
CA VAL A 157 -0.21 -18.34 19.23
C VAL A 157 -1.56 -18.04 18.56
N ASP A 158 -2.36 -17.20 19.21
CA ASP A 158 -3.54 -16.59 18.60
C ASP A 158 -3.16 -15.52 17.57
N PHE A 159 -4.08 -15.22 16.66
CA PHE A 159 -3.91 -14.22 15.61
C PHE A 159 -5.11 -13.27 15.53
N THR A 160 -4.85 -12.01 15.25
CA THR A 160 -5.90 -11.05 14.84
C THR A 160 -6.43 -11.38 13.45
N ASP A 161 -7.45 -10.64 13.01
CA ASP A 161 -7.70 -10.49 11.58
C ASP A 161 -6.45 -9.99 10.83
N PRO A 162 -6.20 -10.42 9.58
CA PRO A 162 -5.10 -9.90 8.77
C PRO A 162 -5.27 -8.41 8.46
N TYR A 163 -4.38 -7.57 9.00
CA TYR A 163 -4.44 -6.11 8.86
C TYR A 163 -3.95 -5.60 7.49
N TYR A 164 -3.17 -6.40 6.76
CA TYR A 164 -2.93 -6.24 5.32
C TYR A 164 -2.74 -7.60 4.65
N ARG A 165 -2.66 -7.61 3.31
CA ARG A 165 -2.18 -8.75 2.51
C ARG A 165 -1.26 -8.22 1.41
N ALA A 166 -0.06 -8.79 1.29
CA ALA A 166 0.80 -8.54 0.13
C ALA A 166 0.23 -9.31 -1.08
N PRO A 167 -0.19 -8.64 -2.17
CA PRO A 167 -0.65 -9.35 -3.36
C PRO A 167 0.55 -9.93 -4.12
N ALA A 168 0.39 -11.14 -4.67
CA ALA A 168 1.38 -11.73 -5.56
C ALA A 168 1.65 -10.81 -6.77
N ARG A 169 2.93 -10.59 -7.09
CA ARG A 169 3.39 -9.79 -8.22
C ARG A 169 4.61 -10.44 -8.85
N PHE A 170 4.57 -10.59 -10.16
CA PHE A 170 5.76 -10.90 -10.95
C PHE A 170 6.62 -9.64 -11.09
N VAL A 171 7.93 -9.81 -11.05
CA VAL A 171 8.91 -8.74 -11.25
C VAL A 171 9.89 -9.20 -12.33
N SER A 172 10.09 -8.35 -13.34
CA SER A 172 11.04 -8.60 -14.44
C SER A 172 12.12 -7.51 -14.46
N ARG A 173 13.16 -7.71 -15.28
CA ARG A 173 13.99 -6.58 -15.69
C ARG A 173 13.20 -5.63 -16.60
N ARG A 174 13.64 -4.37 -16.70
CA ARG A 174 12.98 -3.32 -17.51
C ARG A 174 13.00 -3.59 -19.02
N ASP A 175 13.99 -4.33 -19.50
CA ASP A 175 14.13 -4.80 -20.89
C ASP A 175 13.30 -6.06 -21.18
N ALA A 176 12.71 -6.69 -20.16
CA ALA A 176 11.97 -7.95 -20.24
C ALA A 176 10.56 -7.85 -19.64
N VAL A 177 9.93 -6.67 -19.73
CA VAL A 177 8.56 -6.44 -19.24
C VAL A 177 7.55 -7.11 -20.16
N MET A 178 6.75 -8.02 -19.61
CA MET A 178 5.59 -8.60 -20.27
C MET A 178 4.35 -7.73 -20.00
N SER A 179 3.46 -7.57 -21.00
CA SER A 179 2.19 -6.85 -20.85
C SER A 179 1.15 -7.62 -20.02
N GLU A 180 1.26 -8.94 -19.99
CA GLU A 180 0.43 -9.88 -19.23
C GLU A 180 1.33 -11.06 -18.79
N VAL A 181 1.04 -11.69 -17.65
CA VAL A 181 1.75 -12.91 -17.21
C VAL A 181 0.75 -14.04 -17.07
N ARG A 182 0.95 -15.09 -17.86
CA ARG A 182 0.13 -16.30 -17.95
C ARG A 182 1.04 -17.54 -17.94
N PRO A 183 0.54 -18.72 -17.53
CA PRO A 183 1.31 -19.97 -17.57
C PRO A 183 2.02 -20.21 -18.90
N GLU A 184 1.30 -20.06 -20.02
CA GLU A 184 1.80 -20.20 -21.39
C GLU A 184 2.94 -19.22 -21.74
N TYR A 185 3.07 -18.11 -21.00
CA TYR A 185 4.10 -17.10 -21.23
C TYR A 185 5.33 -17.30 -20.33
N LEU A 186 5.30 -18.23 -19.37
CA LEU A 186 6.42 -18.60 -18.52
C LEU A 186 6.97 -20.02 -18.81
N GLU A 187 6.40 -20.74 -19.77
CA GLU A 187 6.94 -22.02 -20.28
C GLU A 187 8.43 -21.90 -20.65
N GLY A 188 9.24 -22.79 -20.10
CA GLY A 188 10.70 -22.81 -20.29
C GLY A 188 11.43 -21.55 -19.77
N LYS A 189 10.80 -20.75 -18.91
CA LYS A 189 11.41 -19.55 -18.31
C LYS A 189 11.72 -19.76 -16.84
N LYS A 190 12.85 -19.19 -16.42
CA LYS A 190 13.33 -19.25 -15.04
C LYS A 190 12.58 -18.26 -14.16
N VAL A 191 11.87 -18.77 -13.15
CA VAL A 191 11.09 -17.97 -12.19
C VAL A 191 11.69 -18.12 -10.80
N GLY A 192 12.27 -17.05 -10.27
CA GLY A 192 12.79 -17.01 -8.91
C GLY A 192 11.67 -16.82 -7.88
N VAL A 193 11.68 -17.61 -6.80
CA VAL A 193 10.70 -17.51 -5.71
C VAL A 193 11.32 -17.89 -4.36
N ILE A 194 10.77 -17.37 -3.25
CA ILE A 194 11.19 -17.74 -1.89
C ILE A 194 10.67 -19.15 -1.56
N ALA A 195 11.56 -20.02 -1.08
CA ALA A 195 11.28 -21.40 -0.72
C ALA A 195 10.24 -21.51 0.42
N GLY A 196 9.34 -22.48 0.35
CA GLY A 196 8.29 -22.69 1.35
C GLY A 196 7.22 -21.60 1.40
N SER A 197 7.29 -20.58 0.54
CA SER A 197 6.33 -19.48 0.52
C SER A 197 5.01 -19.87 -0.18
N ALA A 198 3.94 -19.17 0.14
CA ALA A 198 2.66 -19.31 -0.57
C ALA A 198 2.78 -18.99 -2.08
N HIS A 199 3.78 -18.18 -2.47
CA HIS A 199 4.07 -17.90 -3.88
C HIS A 199 4.71 -19.10 -4.59
N GLU A 200 5.58 -19.86 -3.91
CA GLU A 200 6.13 -21.10 -4.47
C GLU A 200 5.04 -22.15 -4.65
N ALA A 201 4.16 -22.32 -3.65
CA ALA A 201 3.01 -23.21 -3.74
C ALA A 201 2.05 -22.82 -4.88
N TYR A 202 1.80 -21.52 -5.07
CA TYR A 202 1.00 -20.99 -6.18
C TYR A 202 1.64 -21.27 -7.54
N LEU A 203 2.96 -21.02 -7.69
CA LEU A 203 3.67 -21.32 -8.94
C LEU A 203 3.65 -22.82 -9.26
N LYS A 204 3.92 -23.70 -8.28
CA LYS A 204 3.84 -25.16 -8.45
C LYS A 204 2.44 -25.67 -8.84
N ALA A 205 1.38 -24.94 -8.49
CA ALA A 205 0.00 -25.34 -8.77
C ALA A 205 -0.55 -24.81 -10.11
N PHE A 206 -0.03 -23.69 -10.62
CA PHE A 206 -0.59 -23.00 -11.80
C PHE A 206 0.42 -22.73 -12.93
N PHE A 207 1.72 -22.88 -12.70
CA PHE A 207 2.80 -22.59 -13.65
C PHE A 207 3.74 -23.81 -13.75
N THR A 208 3.16 -24.96 -14.09
CA THR A 208 3.80 -26.29 -14.10
C THR A 208 5.02 -26.38 -15.00
N ASP A 209 5.02 -25.63 -16.10
CA ASP A 209 5.98 -25.74 -17.20
C ASP A 209 7.06 -24.64 -17.16
N ALA A 210 7.08 -23.87 -16.06
CA ALA A 210 8.09 -22.87 -15.76
C ALA A 210 9.25 -23.46 -14.93
N GLU A 211 10.48 -23.04 -15.18
CA GLU A 211 11.66 -23.48 -14.44
C GLU A 211 11.74 -22.74 -13.09
N LEU A 212 11.10 -23.31 -12.05
CA LEU A 212 11.05 -22.70 -10.73
C LEU A 212 12.39 -22.82 -10.00
N HIS A 213 12.99 -21.68 -9.66
CA HIS A 213 14.20 -21.58 -8.86
C HIS A 213 13.85 -21.04 -7.47
N ALA A 214 13.89 -21.93 -6.47
CA ALA A 214 13.64 -21.58 -5.07
C ALA A 214 14.91 -21.00 -4.42
N TYR A 215 14.75 -19.90 -3.68
CA TYR A 215 15.79 -19.22 -2.90
C TYR A 215 15.42 -19.24 -1.40
N PRO A 216 16.40 -19.32 -0.48
CA PRO A 216 16.14 -19.21 0.96
C PRO A 216 15.67 -17.81 1.38
#